data_AF-A0A963H400-F1
#
_entry.id   AF-A0A963H400-F1
#
_cell.length_a   1.000
_cell.length_b   1.000
_cell.length_c   1.000
_cell.angle_alpha   90.00
_cell.angle_beta   90.00
_cell.angle_gamma   90.00
#
_symmetry.space_group_name_H-M   'P 1'
#
loop_
_entity.id
_entity.type
_entity.pdbx_description
1 polymer ?
#
loop_
_entity_poly.entity_id
_entity_poly.type
_entity_poly.pdbx_seq_one_letter_code
_entity_poly.pdbx_strand_id
1 'polypeptide(L)'
;ESPTADKMREELRLLHEQHPEIDVEGEMHGDAALDAGVRLQVFPNARMRDDANLLIFPTLDAANIAFNLLKTAVGEGVTVGPILLGAGKPVHILTPTTTVRRIINMTALTVVEAMAAGA
;
A
#
# COMPACT_ATOMS: atom_id res chain seq x y z
N GLU A 1 -9.37 -19.00 -13.58
CA GLU A 1 -8.58 -17.96 -12.89
C GLU A 1 -9.07 -17.83 -11.45
N SER A 2 -8.34 -17.13 -10.58
CA SER A 2 -8.73 -16.98 -9.16
C SER A 2 -9.70 -15.81 -8.99
N PRO A 3 -10.77 -15.91 -8.17
CA PRO A 3 -11.68 -14.80 -7.91
C PRO A 3 -10.99 -13.52 -7.41
N THR A 4 -9.86 -13.67 -6.71
CA THR A 4 -9.06 -12.53 -6.26
C THR A 4 -8.30 -11.83 -7.39
N ALA A 5 -7.87 -12.56 -8.42
CA ALA A 5 -7.23 -11.99 -9.60
C ALA A 5 -8.24 -11.21 -10.45
N ASP A 6 -9.44 -11.79 -10.65
CA ASP A 6 -10.53 -11.14 -11.39
C ASP A 6 -10.93 -9.81 -10.73
N LYS A 7 -11.04 -9.80 -9.39
CA LYS A 7 -11.31 -8.57 -8.62
C LYS A 7 -10.27 -7.48 -8.85
N MET A 8 -8.98 -7.83 -8.81
CA MET A 8 -7.90 -6.86 -8.98
C MET A 8 -7.83 -6.34 -10.42
N ARG A 9 -8.11 -7.19 -11.42
CA ARG A 9 -8.18 -6.79 -12.82
C ARG A 9 -9.31 -5.79 -13.06
N GLU A 10 -10.48 -6.03 -12.46
CA GLU A 10 -11.61 -5.10 -12.55
C GLU A 10 -11.32 -3.78 -11.84
N GLU A 11 -10.69 -3.82 -10.66
CA GLU A 11 -10.29 -2.59 -9.94
C GLU A 11 -9.29 -1.76 -10.77
N LEU A 12 -8.32 -2.39 -11.44
CA LEU A 12 -7.39 -1.70 -12.32
C LEU A 12 -8.11 -1.00 -13.48
N ARG A 13 -9.09 -1.68 -14.08
CA ARG A 13 -9.92 -1.09 -15.15
C ARG A 13 -10.64 0.16 -14.66
N LEU A 14 -11.29 0.08 -13.49
CA LEU A 14 -11.99 1.22 -12.88
C LEU A 14 -11.02 2.37 -12.56
N LEU A 15 -9.84 2.05 -12.04
CA LEU A 15 -8.83 3.04 -11.70
C LEU A 15 -8.30 3.76 -12.94
N HIS A 16 -8.05 3.05 -14.05
CA HIS A 16 -7.66 3.68 -15.31
C HIS A 16 -8.77 4.53 -15.93
N GLU A 17 -10.04 4.18 -15.72
CA GLU A 17 -11.19 4.96 -16.20
C GLU A 17 -11.43 6.22 -15.37
N GLN A 18 -11.31 6.14 -14.05
CA GLN A 18 -11.63 7.24 -13.13
C GLN A 18 -10.43 8.15 -12.83
N HIS A 19 -9.22 7.59 -12.84
CA HIS A 19 -7.97 8.23 -12.45
C HIS A 19 -6.83 7.89 -13.42
N PRO A 20 -6.94 8.25 -14.72
CA PRO A 20 -5.98 7.90 -15.75
C PRO A 20 -4.57 8.46 -15.53
N GLU A 21 -4.43 9.46 -14.65
CA GLU A 21 -3.18 10.12 -14.25
C GLU A 21 -2.33 9.29 -13.30
N ILE A 22 -2.91 8.32 -12.59
CA ILE A 22 -2.19 7.48 -11.65
C ILE A 22 -1.37 6.44 -12.43
N ASP A 23 -0.07 6.39 -12.16
CA ASP A 23 0.80 5.33 -12.68
C ASP A 23 0.61 4.06 -11.87
N VAL A 24 -0.13 3.10 -12.43
CA VAL A 24 -0.56 1.88 -11.76
C VAL A 24 -0.67 0.74 -12.75
N GLU A 25 -0.20 -0.43 -12.32
CA GLU A 25 -0.17 -1.66 -13.10
C GLU A 25 -0.66 -2.84 -12.25
N GLY A 26 -1.19 -3.87 -12.91
CA GLY A 26 -1.66 -5.08 -12.25
C GLY A 26 -2.59 -5.90 -13.14
N GLU A 27 -3.20 -6.95 -12.64
CA GLU A 27 -2.79 -7.74 -11.47
C GLU A 27 -1.43 -8.40 -11.70
N MET A 28 -0.64 -8.61 -10.64
CA MET A 28 0.62 -9.35 -10.76
C MET A 28 1.09 -9.92 -9.42
N HIS A 29 2.10 -10.77 -9.47
CA HIS A 29 2.83 -11.24 -8.30
C HIS A 29 3.73 -10.14 -7.72
N GLY A 30 4.05 -10.23 -6.42
CA GLY A 30 4.78 -9.20 -5.71
C GLY A 30 6.23 -8.99 -6.18
N ASP A 31 6.85 -10.01 -6.76
CA ASP A 31 8.17 -9.93 -7.40
C ASP A 31 8.15 -9.02 -8.64
N ALA A 32 7.16 -9.17 -9.53
CA ALA A 32 6.95 -8.27 -10.66
C ALA A 32 6.55 -6.85 -10.22
N ALA A 33 5.90 -6.69 -9.08
CA ALA A 33 5.61 -5.36 -8.55
C ALA A 33 6.90 -4.64 -8.08
N LEU A 34 7.78 -5.36 -7.38
CA LEU A 34 8.99 -4.80 -6.76
C LEU A 34 10.22 -4.73 -7.69
N ASP A 35 10.19 -5.41 -8.83
CA ASP A 35 11.26 -5.39 -9.83
C ASP A 35 10.69 -5.08 -11.22
N ALA A 36 10.94 -3.87 -11.70
CA ALA A 36 10.50 -3.42 -13.01
C ALA A 36 11.09 -4.25 -14.17
N GLY A 37 12.29 -4.81 -14.01
CA GLY A 37 12.90 -5.70 -15.00
C GLY A 37 12.10 -7.00 -15.16
N VAL A 38 11.74 -7.64 -14.05
CA VAL A 38 10.85 -8.81 -14.05
C VAL A 38 9.48 -8.44 -14.63
N ARG A 39 8.93 -7.28 -14.24
CA ARG A 39 7.64 -6.81 -14.75
C ARG A 39 7.64 -6.68 -16.27
N LEU A 40 8.64 -6.02 -16.85
CA LEU A 40 8.70 -5.75 -18.29
C LEU A 40 8.95 -7.02 -19.11
N GLN A 41 9.50 -8.09 -18.52
CA GLN A 41 9.57 -9.40 -19.18
C GLN A 41 8.21 -10.06 -19.30
N VAL A 42 7.36 -9.93 -18.27
CA VAL A 42 6.01 -10.52 -18.24
C VAL A 42 4.99 -9.62 -18.97
N PHE A 43 5.14 -8.30 -18.82
CA PHE A 43 4.26 -7.26 -19.34
C PHE A 43 5.08 -6.21 -20.11
N PRO A 44 5.49 -6.49 -21.36
CA PRO A 44 6.34 -5.58 -22.15
C PRO A 44 5.72 -4.20 -22.42
N ASN A 45 4.39 -4.11 -22.34
CA ASN A 45 3.61 -2.90 -22.57
C ASN A 45 3.12 -2.24 -21.28
N ALA A 46 3.68 -2.62 -20.12
CA ALA A 46 3.31 -2.02 -18.83
C ALA A 46 3.51 -0.49 -18.87
N ARG A 47 2.57 0.26 -18.29
CA ARG A 47 2.62 1.72 -18.23
C ARG A 47 3.70 2.18 -17.24
N MET A 48 3.77 1.49 -16.10
CA MET A 48 4.69 1.78 -15.00
C MET A 48 6.09 1.26 -15.31
N ARG A 49 7.09 2.16 -15.30
CA ARG A 49 8.49 1.84 -15.64
C ARG A 49 9.42 1.66 -14.45
N ASP A 50 9.09 2.26 -13.31
CA ASP A 50 9.90 2.20 -12.09
C ASP A 50 9.37 1.12 -11.13
N ASP A 51 10.14 0.76 -10.11
CA ASP A 51 9.70 -0.19 -9.10
C ASP A 51 8.48 0.36 -8.33
N ALA A 52 7.54 -0.52 -7.96
CA ALA A 52 6.36 -0.10 -7.23
C ALA A 52 6.73 0.43 -5.83
N ASN A 53 6.23 1.61 -5.50
CA ASN A 53 6.36 2.21 -4.17
C ASN A 53 5.09 2.03 -3.31
N LEU A 54 4.01 1.53 -3.90
CA LEU A 54 2.73 1.24 -3.25
C LEU A 54 2.23 -0.12 -3.73
N LEU A 55 1.87 -0.99 -2.79
CA LEU A 55 1.33 -2.31 -3.05
C LEU A 55 -0.13 -2.38 -2.57
N ILE A 56 -1.04 -2.64 -3.51
CA ILE A 56 -2.46 -2.89 -3.20
C ILE A 56 -2.71 -4.40 -3.24
N PHE A 57 -3.20 -4.94 -2.13
CA PHE A 57 -3.39 -6.38 -1.96
C PHE A 57 -4.85 -6.80 -2.17
N PRO A 58 -5.09 -8.01 -2.73
CA PRO A 58 -6.44 -8.49 -2.99
C PRO A 58 -7.23 -8.81 -1.73
N THR A 59 -6.57 -9.10 -0.60
CA THR A 59 -7.23 -9.44 0.67
C THR A 59 -6.47 -8.88 1.86
N LEU A 60 -7.17 -8.76 2.98
CA LEU A 60 -6.58 -8.34 4.26
C LEU A 60 -5.49 -9.30 4.72
N ASP A 61 -5.69 -10.61 4.54
CA ASP A 61 -4.71 -11.62 4.94
C ASP A 61 -3.41 -11.51 4.13
N ALA A 62 -3.52 -11.33 2.80
CA ALA A 62 -2.36 -11.12 1.94
C ALA A 62 -1.60 -9.85 2.35
N ALA A 63 -2.32 -8.74 2.60
CA ALA A 63 -1.73 -7.49 3.06
C ALA A 63 -1.00 -7.66 4.41
N ASN A 64 -1.64 -8.30 5.38
CA ASN A 64 -1.10 -8.48 6.73
C ASN A 64 0.14 -9.38 6.73
N ILE A 65 0.14 -10.47 5.96
CA ILE A 65 1.29 -11.37 5.84
C ILE A 65 2.44 -10.62 5.17
N ALA A 66 2.21 -10.02 4.00
CA ALA A 66 3.24 -9.29 3.26
C ALA A 66 3.83 -8.13 4.09
N PHE A 67 2.99 -7.34 4.76
CA PHE A 67 3.44 -6.27 5.64
C PHE A 67 4.37 -6.77 6.75
N ASN A 68 3.99 -7.85 7.44
CA ASN A 68 4.82 -8.38 8.52
C ASN A 68 6.13 -9.01 8.02
N LEU A 69 6.11 -9.66 6.85
CA LEU A 69 7.32 -10.17 6.20
C LEU A 69 8.26 -9.03 5.84
N LEU A 70 7.79 -7.99 5.14
CA LEU A 70 8.60 -6.83 4.75
C LEU A 70 9.15 -6.07 5.96
N LYS A 71 8.32 -5.86 6.99
CA LYS A 71 8.72 -5.24 8.26
C LYS A 71 9.88 -6.01 8.92
N THR A 72 9.85 -7.34 8.86
CA THR A 72 10.83 -8.20 9.54
C THR A 72 12.09 -8.41 8.69
N ALA A 73 11.94 -8.56 7.38
CA ALA A 73 13.03 -8.90 6.47
C ALA A 73 13.81 -7.68 5.94
N VAL A 74 13.14 -6.54 5.74
CA VAL A 74 13.72 -5.36 5.06
C VAL A 74 13.70 -4.11 5.95
N GLY A 75 12.67 -3.95 6.79
CA GLY A 75 12.42 -2.69 7.50
C GLY A 75 13.18 -2.49 8.82
N GLU A 76 14.08 -3.38 9.23
CA GLU A 76 14.70 -3.40 10.58
C GLU A 76 13.66 -3.22 11.72
N GLY A 77 12.41 -3.62 11.50
CA GLY A 77 11.30 -3.39 12.43
C GLY A 77 10.78 -1.94 12.53
N VAL A 78 11.39 -0.97 11.83
CA VAL A 78 10.95 0.44 11.81
C VAL A 78 9.83 0.62 10.80
N THR A 79 8.64 0.97 11.28
CA THR A 79 7.44 1.18 10.45
C THR A 79 6.59 2.29 11.05
N VAL A 80 6.00 3.11 10.19
CA VAL A 80 4.95 4.07 10.55
C VAL A 80 3.61 3.43 10.23
N GLY A 81 2.68 3.44 11.20
CA GLY A 81 1.36 2.86 11.05
C GLY A 81 0.96 1.87 12.15
N PRO A 82 -0.25 1.29 12.07
CA PRO A 82 -1.19 1.40 10.93
C PRO A 82 -1.82 2.80 10.84
N ILE A 83 -2.00 3.30 9.61
CA ILE A 83 -2.64 4.59 9.31
C ILE A 83 -4.05 4.28 8.82
N LEU A 84 -5.05 4.86 9.47
CA LEU A 84 -6.45 4.74 9.05
C LEU A 84 -6.77 5.87 8.07
N LEU A 85 -7.31 5.49 6.91
CA LEU A 85 -7.73 6.43 5.86
C LEU A 85 -9.26 6.51 5.81
N GLY A 86 -9.79 7.65 5.35
CA GLY A 86 -11.23 7.84 5.11
C GLY A 86 -12.09 8.20 6.34
N ALA A 87 -11.49 8.37 7.52
CA ALA A 87 -12.21 8.88 8.68
C ALA A 87 -12.54 10.38 8.53
N GLY A 88 -13.70 10.82 9.04
CA GLY A 88 -14.11 12.23 8.96
C GLY A 88 -13.27 13.20 9.81
N LYS A 89 -12.43 12.67 10.71
CA LYS A 89 -11.40 13.39 11.47
C LYS A 89 -10.18 12.47 11.64
N PRO A 90 -8.96 13.02 11.82
CA PRO A 90 -7.77 12.22 12.04
C PRO A 90 -7.88 11.34 13.27
N VAL A 91 -7.82 10.03 13.06
CA VAL A 91 -7.86 9.02 14.12
C VAL A 91 -7.13 7.78 13.63
N HIS A 92 -6.29 7.20 14.48
CA HIS A 92 -5.56 5.98 14.16
C HIS A 92 -5.63 5.00 15.32
N ILE A 93 -5.62 3.70 15.01
CA ILE A 93 -5.76 2.62 15.98
C ILE A 93 -4.41 1.94 16.16
N LEU A 94 -3.86 1.99 17.37
CA LEU A 94 -2.61 1.32 17.70
C LEU A 94 -2.88 -0.05 18.34
N THR A 95 -1.93 -0.99 18.18
CA THR A 95 -2.00 -2.30 18.84
C THR A 95 -1.31 -2.27 20.20
N PRO A 96 -1.65 -3.15 21.15
CA PRO A 96 -0.96 -3.25 22.45
C PRO A 96 0.54 -3.54 22.35
N THR A 97 1.00 -4.08 21.22
CA THR A 97 2.39 -4.39 20.92
C THR A 97 3.18 -3.20 20.33
N THR A 98 2.57 -2.02 20.26
CA THR A 98 3.15 -0.79 19.71
C THR A 98 4.30 -0.29 20.59
N THR A 99 5.44 0.02 19.97
CA THR A 99 6.60 0.60 20.67
C THR A 99 6.39 2.08 21.00
N VAL A 100 7.11 2.60 22.02
CA VAL A 100 7.06 4.03 22.39
C VAL A 100 7.36 4.94 21.19
N ARG A 101 8.37 4.59 20.37
CA ARG A 101 8.71 5.34 19.16
C ARG A 101 7.54 5.41 18.19
N ARG A 102 6.79 4.32 18.01
CA ARG A 102 5.62 4.29 17.14
C ARG A 102 4.48 5.17 17.69
N ILE A 103 4.25 5.18 19.01
CA ILE A 103 3.25 6.08 19.62
C ILE A 103 3.58 7.55 19.32
N ILE A 104 4.85 7.94 19.48
CA ILE A 104 5.30 9.31 19.20
C ILE A 104 5.10 9.67 17.72
N ASN A 105 5.55 8.80 16.81
CA ASN A 105 5.41 9.03 15.37
C ASN A 105 3.94 9.15 14.94
N MET A 106 3.07 8.28 15.45
CA MET A 106 1.65 8.30 15.10
C MET A 106 0.93 9.51 15.70
N THR A 107 1.34 9.97 16.89
CA THR A 107 0.84 11.22 17.47
C THR A 107 1.23 12.42 16.58
N ALA A 108 2.50 12.50 16.17
CA ALA A 108 2.97 13.56 15.28
C ALA A 108 2.22 13.56 13.94
N LEU A 109 2.03 12.38 13.34
CA LEU A 109 1.24 12.21 12.11
C LEU A 109 -0.20 12.72 12.30
N THR A 110 -0.89 12.28 13.36
CA THR A 110 -2.28 12.68 13.64
C THR A 110 -2.42 14.20 13.80
N VAL A 111 -1.44 14.85 14.45
CA VAL A 111 -1.43 16.31 14.61
C VAL A 111 -1.27 17.01 13.25
N VAL A 112 -0.38 16.52 12.40
CA VAL A 112 -0.20 17.08 11.04
C VAL A 112 -1.47 16.93 10.21
N GLU A 113 -2.11 15.75 10.24
CA GLU A 113 -3.39 15.52 9.57
C GLU A 113 -4.49 16.46 10.10
N ALA A 114 -4.54 16.71 11.41
CA ALA A 114 -5.53 17.60 12.02
C ALA A 114 -5.34 19.06 11.63
N MET A 115 -4.08 19.50 11.52
CA MET A 115 -3.77 20.85 11.02
C MET A 115 -4.13 20.99 9.54
N ALA A 116 -3.87 19.97 8.72
CA ALA A 116 -4.19 19.98 7.30
C ALA A 116 -5.71 19.91 7.04
N ALA A 117 -6.48 19.20 7.86
CA ALA A 117 -7.94 19.09 7.73
C ALA A 117 -8.70 20.31 8.26
N GLY A 118 -8.05 21.18 9.02
CA GLY A 118 -8.61 22.44 9.55
C GLY A 118 -8.26 23.69 8.73
N ALA A 119 -7.48 23.54 7.66
CA ALA A 119 -7.17 24.57 6.66
C ALA A 119 -8.08 24.38 5.43
#